data_AF-A0A7K4LDI7-F1
#
_entry.id   AF-A0A7K4LDI7-F1
#
_cell.length_a   1.000
_cell.length_b   1.000
_cell.length_c   1.000
_cell.angle_alpha   90.00
_cell.angle_beta   90.00
_cell.angle_gamma   90.00
#
_symmetry.space_group_name_H-M   'P 1'
#
loop_
_entity.id
_entity.type
_entity.pdbx_description
1 polymer ?
#
loop_
_entity_poly.entity_id
_entity_poly.type
_entity_poly.pdbx_seq_one_letter_code
_entity_poly.pdbx_strand_id
1 'polypeptide(L)'
;RAAAQSKLNKYSEAIKDCKRAIEIDPKYSKAYGRLGLALTSVNKYEEAITSYQKALDLDPENDSYKSNLKIAEQKLRDMSSPTGTGLGFDMASLINNPAFISMAASLMQNPQVQQLMSGMMSNAIGGPAAGVGGLSDLSSLIHAGQQFAQQIQQQNPELIEQLRNHVRSRSFSGSTEEHS
;
A
#
# COMPACT_ATOMS: atom_id res chain seq x y z
N ARG A 1 -24.44 5.27 14.86
CA ARG A 1 -23.72 4.08 15.37
C ARG A 1 -24.54 2.78 15.27
N ALA A 2 -25.87 2.81 15.46
CA ALA A 2 -26.74 1.63 15.38
C ALA A 2 -26.66 0.82 14.07
N ALA A 3 -26.70 1.46 12.89
CA ALA A 3 -26.69 0.72 11.62
C ALA A 3 -25.40 -0.09 11.37
N ALA A 4 -24.24 0.39 11.82
CA ALA A 4 -22.97 -0.33 11.72
C ALA A 4 -22.90 -1.48 12.73
N GLN A 5 -23.36 -1.26 13.97
CA GLN A 5 -23.43 -2.30 14.99
C GLN A 5 -24.37 -3.44 14.58
N SER A 6 -25.56 -3.11 14.04
CA SER A 6 -26.50 -4.12 13.53
C SER A 6 -25.93 -4.93 12.37
N LYS A 7 -25.14 -4.32 11.49
CA LYS A 7 -24.45 -5.04 10.40
C LYS A 7 -23.35 -5.95 10.94
N LEU A 8 -22.50 -5.46 11.85
CA LEU A 8 -21.44 -6.25 12.48
C LEU A 8 -21.99 -7.46 13.24
N ASN A 9 -23.11 -7.31 13.95
CA ASN A 9 -23.78 -8.43 14.61
C ASN A 9 -24.22 -9.49 13.59
N LYS A 10 -24.89 -9.08 12.51
CA LYS A 10 -25.34 -9.98 11.44
C LYS A 10 -24.18 -10.74 10.80
N TYR A 11 -23.04 -10.09 10.55
CA TYR A 11 -21.86 -10.78 10.02
C TYR A 11 -21.25 -11.75 11.03
N SER A 12 -21.23 -11.39 12.32
CA SER A 12 -20.73 -12.28 13.38
C SER A 12 -21.60 -13.53 13.55
N GLU A 13 -22.93 -13.38 13.45
CA GLU A 13 -23.88 -14.48 13.44
C GLU A 13 -23.70 -15.35 12.18
N ALA A 14 -23.59 -14.73 11.00
CA ALA A 14 -23.34 -15.45 9.75
C ALA A 14 -22.05 -16.27 9.78
N ILE A 15 -20.98 -15.77 10.40
CA ILE A 15 -19.72 -16.51 10.59
C ILE A 15 -19.96 -17.76 11.43
N LYS A 16 -20.72 -17.66 12.54
CA LYS A 16 -21.03 -18.81 13.40
C LYS A 16 -21.84 -19.86 12.66
N ASP A 17 -22.87 -19.44 11.93
CA ASP A 17 -23.71 -20.35 11.15
C ASP A 17 -22.93 -21.06 10.05
N CYS A 18 -22.05 -20.34 9.34
CA CYS A 18 -21.20 -20.95 8.31
C CYS A 18 -20.22 -21.96 8.92
N LYS A 19 -19.62 -21.67 10.08
CA LYS A 19 -18.74 -22.62 10.78
C LYS A 19 -19.49 -23.89 11.18
N ARG A 20 -20.70 -23.76 11.71
CA ARG A 20 -21.54 -24.92 12.04
C ARG A 20 -21.93 -25.72 10.80
N ALA A 21 -22.24 -25.05 9.68
CA ALA A 21 -22.50 -25.73 8.41
C ALA A 21 -21.27 -26.52 7.92
N ILE A 22 -20.06 -25.99 8.10
CA ILE A 22 -18.79 -26.67 7.78
C ILE A 22 -18.53 -27.87 8.70
N GLU A 23 -18.86 -27.76 9.99
CA GLU A 23 -18.77 -28.90 10.93
C GLU A 23 -19.70 -30.05 10.54
N ILE A 24 -20.89 -29.72 10.03
CA ILE A 24 -21.88 -30.72 9.58
C ILE A 24 -21.48 -31.31 8.22
N ASP A 25 -21.06 -30.47 7.28
CA ASP A 25 -20.60 -30.89 5.95
C ASP A 25 -19.31 -30.14 5.54
N PRO A 26 -18.15 -30.76 5.76
CA PRO A 26 -16.86 -30.18 5.38
C PRO A 26 -16.64 -30.04 3.87
N LYS A 27 -17.52 -30.62 3.03
CA LYS A 27 -17.48 -30.51 1.56
C LYS A 27 -18.47 -29.50 1.01
N TYR A 28 -19.16 -28.75 1.88
CA TYR A 28 -20.14 -27.76 1.45
C TYR A 28 -19.48 -26.45 1.01
N SER A 29 -19.11 -26.36 -0.28
CA SER A 29 -18.41 -25.21 -0.87
C SER A 29 -19.08 -23.85 -0.58
N LYS A 30 -20.41 -23.79 -0.60
CA LYS A 30 -21.18 -22.57 -0.34
C LYS A 30 -21.02 -22.05 1.10
N ALA A 31 -20.82 -22.92 2.09
CA ALA A 31 -20.56 -22.46 3.46
C ALA A 31 -19.20 -21.77 3.57
N TYR A 32 -18.16 -22.30 2.91
CA TYR A 32 -16.85 -21.64 2.84
C TYR A 32 -16.92 -20.30 2.08
N GLY A 33 -17.63 -20.25 0.94
CA GLY A 33 -17.81 -19.00 0.19
C GLY A 33 -18.56 -17.91 0.99
N ARG A 34 -19.61 -18.28 1.75
CA ARG A 34 -20.33 -17.36 2.64
C ARG A 34 -19.51 -16.95 3.86
N LEU A 35 -18.73 -17.88 4.41
CA LEU A 35 -17.78 -17.57 5.49
C LEU A 35 -16.77 -16.52 5.04
N GLY A 36 -16.17 -16.71 3.85
CA GLY A 36 -15.28 -15.73 3.23
C GLY A 36 -15.93 -14.35 3.12
N LEU A 37 -17.18 -14.27 2.65
CA LEU A 37 -17.90 -13.00 2.48
C LEU A 37 -18.17 -12.28 3.80
N ALA A 38 -18.59 -13.03 4.82
CA ALA A 38 -18.83 -12.48 6.15
C ALA A 38 -17.52 -12.00 6.79
N LEU A 39 -16.42 -12.74 6.62
CA LEU A 39 -15.08 -12.37 7.10
C LEU A 39 -14.54 -11.12 6.38
N THR A 40 -14.70 -11.01 5.06
CA THR A 40 -14.36 -9.78 4.31
C THR A 40 -15.15 -8.57 4.84
N SER A 41 -16.41 -8.76 5.22
CA SER A 41 -17.28 -7.70 5.73
C SER A 41 -16.91 -7.21 7.14
N VAL A 42 -16.12 -7.99 7.88
CA VAL A 42 -15.56 -7.61 9.20
C VAL A 42 -14.05 -7.38 9.14
N ASN A 43 -13.50 -7.15 7.94
CA ASN A 43 -12.09 -6.86 7.68
C ASN A 43 -11.09 -7.97 8.08
N LYS A 44 -11.55 -9.21 8.22
CA LYS A 44 -10.71 -10.39 8.49
C LYS A 44 -10.26 -11.03 7.17
N TYR A 45 -9.44 -10.30 6.42
CA TYR A 45 -9.13 -10.64 5.02
C TYR A 45 -8.32 -11.93 4.86
N GLU A 46 -7.37 -12.23 5.75
CA GLU A 46 -6.58 -13.47 5.71
C GLU A 46 -7.47 -14.71 5.88
N GLU A 47 -8.33 -14.72 6.91
CA GLU A 47 -9.29 -15.81 7.13
C GLU A 47 -10.30 -15.93 5.97
N ALA A 48 -10.67 -14.80 5.34
CA ALA A 48 -11.56 -14.78 4.19
C ALA A 48 -10.92 -15.44 2.96
N ILE A 49 -9.65 -15.13 2.68
CA ILE A 49 -8.86 -15.71 1.59
C ILE A 49 -8.80 -17.23 1.73
N THR A 50 -8.43 -17.74 2.92
CA THR A 50 -8.41 -19.18 3.19
C THR A 50 -9.77 -19.83 2.95
N SER A 51 -10.85 -19.15 3.36
CA SER A 51 -12.22 -19.64 3.14
C SER A 51 -12.57 -19.70 1.66
N TYR A 52 -12.25 -18.67 0.87
CA TYR A 52 -12.51 -18.69 -0.58
C TYR A 52 -11.65 -19.71 -1.33
N GLN A 53 -10.38 -19.88 -0.95
CA GLN A 53 -9.52 -20.94 -1.49
C GLN A 53 -10.14 -22.31 -1.24
N LYS A 54 -10.60 -22.57 -0.01
CA LYS A 54 -11.26 -23.84 0.29
C LYS A 54 -12.57 -24.04 -0.47
N ALA A 55 -13.32 -22.96 -0.70
CA ALA A 55 -14.52 -23.01 -1.53
C ALA A 55 -14.19 -23.35 -2.99
N LEU A 56 -13.09 -22.82 -3.54
CA LEU A 56 -12.58 -23.10 -4.89
C LEU A 56 -11.97 -24.50 -5.02
N ASP A 57 -11.35 -25.04 -3.97
CA ASP A 57 -10.89 -26.43 -3.96
C ASP A 57 -12.06 -27.41 -4.15
N LEU A 58 -13.25 -27.04 -3.65
CA LEU A 58 -14.47 -27.84 -3.73
C LEU A 58 -15.31 -27.53 -4.98
N ASP A 59 -15.21 -26.32 -5.51
CA ASP A 59 -15.96 -25.82 -6.68
C ASP A 59 -15.09 -24.83 -7.49
N PRO A 60 -14.15 -25.34 -8.32
CA PRO A 60 -13.12 -24.53 -8.97
C PRO A 60 -13.64 -23.61 -10.08
N GLU A 61 -14.83 -23.90 -10.62
CA GLU A 61 -15.43 -23.15 -11.72
C GLU A 61 -16.30 -21.98 -11.23
N ASN A 62 -16.37 -21.75 -9.91
CA ASN A 62 -17.20 -20.71 -9.35
C ASN A 62 -16.59 -19.30 -9.47
N ASP A 63 -17.05 -18.54 -10.46
CA ASP A 63 -16.57 -17.18 -10.71
C ASP A 63 -16.81 -16.20 -9.55
N SER A 64 -17.84 -16.43 -8.74
CA SER A 64 -18.10 -15.60 -7.56
C SER A 64 -16.99 -15.77 -6.52
N TYR A 65 -16.54 -17.00 -6.29
CA TYR A 65 -15.44 -17.25 -5.35
C TYR A 65 -14.12 -16.66 -5.87
N LYS A 66 -13.81 -16.81 -7.17
CA LYS A 66 -12.63 -16.19 -7.80
C LYS A 66 -12.64 -14.67 -7.64
N SER A 67 -13.79 -14.04 -7.94
CA SER A 67 -13.95 -12.59 -7.86
C SER A 67 -13.82 -12.09 -6.42
N ASN A 68 -14.46 -12.77 -5.46
CA ASN A 68 -14.41 -12.38 -4.06
C ASN A 68 -13.04 -12.65 -3.41
N LEU A 69 -12.34 -13.71 -3.82
CA LEU A 69 -10.96 -13.97 -3.43
C LEU A 69 -10.05 -12.81 -3.85
N LYS A 70 -10.12 -12.40 -5.13
CA LYS A 70 -9.36 -11.25 -5.64
C LYS A 70 -9.65 -9.96 -4.87
N ILE A 71 -10.91 -9.72 -4.51
CA ILE A 71 -11.30 -8.57 -3.69
C ILE A 71 -10.68 -8.66 -2.28
N ALA A 72 -10.70 -9.84 -1.65
CA ALA A 72 -10.12 -10.04 -0.33
C ALA A 72 -8.59 -9.86 -0.34
N GLU A 73 -7.89 -10.38 -1.35
CA GLU A 73 -6.45 -10.19 -1.56
C GLU A 73 -6.09 -8.72 -1.77
N GLN A 74 -6.86 -8.00 -2.60
CA GLN A 74 -6.65 -6.58 -2.81
C GLN A 74 -6.82 -5.80 -1.51
N LYS A 75 -7.90 -6.07 -0.75
CA LYS A 75 -8.13 -5.40 0.54
C LYS A 75 -7.06 -5.74 1.58
N LEU A 76 -6.56 -6.96 1.59
CA LEU A 76 -5.44 -7.34 2.46
C LEU A 76 -4.17 -6.58 2.08
N ARG A 77 -3.88 -6.44 0.79
CA ARG A 77 -2.74 -5.65 0.28
C ARG A 77 -2.89 -4.17 0.66
N ASP A 78 -4.07 -3.60 0.49
CA ASP A 78 -4.37 -2.21 0.83
C ASP A 78 -4.23 -1.96 2.34
N MET A 79 -4.64 -2.92 3.17
CA MET A 79 -4.53 -2.84 4.65
C MET A 79 -3.10 -3.08 5.15
N SER A 80 -2.37 -3.98 4.51
CA SER A 80 -0.96 -4.33 4.84
C SER A 80 0.05 -3.37 4.25
N SER A 81 -0.43 -2.35 3.53
CA SER A 81 0.36 -1.20 3.08
C SER A 81 0.06 0.01 3.98
N PRO A 82 0.63 0.13 5.20
CA PRO A 82 0.74 1.44 5.86
C PRO A 82 1.65 2.42 5.10
N THR A 83 2.23 2.03 3.96
CA THR A 83 3.21 2.78 3.17
C THR A 83 2.69 3.18 1.79
N GLY A 84 1.40 3.47 1.68
CA GLY A 84 1.02 4.77 1.15
C GLY A 84 0.45 5.52 2.34
N THR A 85 1.19 6.47 2.91
CA THR A 85 0.64 7.51 3.81
C THR A 85 -0.78 7.82 3.36
N GLY A 86 -1.78 7.96 4.24
CA GLY A 86 -3.20 8.20 3.91
C GLY A 86 -3.54 9.50 3.14
N LEU A 87 -2.65 9.90 2.24
CA LEU A 87 -2.75 10.82 1.13
C LEU A 87 -2.56 9.91 -0.09
N GLY A 88 -3.52 9.81 -1.01
CA GLY A 88 -3.46 8.91 -2.16
C GLY A 88 -2.26 9.12 -3.09
N PHE A 89 -1.07 8.72 -2.65
CA PHE A 89 0.18 8.77 -3.37
C PHE A 89 0.40 7.40 -4.01
N ASP A 90 -0.22 7.22 -5.17
CA ASP A 90 0.18 6.18 -6.09
C ASP A 90 1.55 6.55 -6.68
N MET A 91 2.62 5.86 -6.28
CA MET A 91 3.96 6.06 -6.81
C MET A 91 4.00 5.90 -8.33
N ALA A 92 3.14 5.05 -8.91
CA ALA A 92 3.04 4.90 -10.36
C ALA A 92 2.48 6.16 -11.06
N SER A 93 1.59 6.90 -10.38
CA SER A 93 1.11 8.19 -10.86
C SER A 93 2.16 9.30 -10.77
N LEU A 94 3.10 9.21 -9.81
CA LEU A 94 4.19 10.17 -9.66
C LEU A 94 5.24 10.07 -10.76
N ILE A 95 5.56 8.85 -11.21
CA ILE A 95 6.53 8.63 -12.30
C ILE A 95 6.10 9.34 -13.59
N ASN A 96 4.78 9.41 -13.85
CA ASN A 96 4.22 10.08 -15.03
C ASN A 96 3.70 11.49 -14.75
N ASN A 97 3.90 12.04 -13.55
CA ASN A 97 3.41 13.38 -13.21
C ASN A 97 4.46 14.44 -13.60
N PRO A 98 4.16 15.35 -14.55
CA PRO A 98 5.11 16.37 -14.99
C PRO A 98 5.58 17.30 -13.87
N ALA A 99 4.73 17.54 -12.86
CA ALA A 99 5.08 18.36 -11.71
C ALA A 99 6.05 17.65 -10.75
N PHE A 100 5.99 16.33 -10.68
CA PHE A 100 6.93 15.54 -9.89
C PHE A 100 8.26 15.40 -10.64
N ILE A 101 8.23 15.16 -11.95
CA ILE A 101 9.43 15.12 -12.80
C ILE A 101 10.17 16.45 -12.74
N SER A 102 9.47 17.59 -12.82
CA SER A 102 10.09 18.91 -12.73
C SER A 102 10.68 19.18 -11.35
N MET A 103 9.98 18.79 -10.27
CA MET A 103 10.50 18.89 -8.92
C MET A 103 11.76 18.01 -8.71
N ALA A 104 11.74 16.77 -9.19
CA ALA A 104 12.89 15.88 -9.14
C ALA A 104 14.07 16.44 -9.97
N ALA A 105 13.79 16.99 -11.15
CA ALA A 105 14.81 17.64 -11.98
C ALA A 105 15.39 18.89 -11.30
N SER A 106 14.58 19.74 -10.67
CA SER A 106 15.05 20.91 -9.90
C SER A 106 15.91 20.50 -8.72
N LEU A 107 15.57 19.40 -8.03
CA LEU A 107 16.39 18.85 -6.97
C LEU A 107 17.72 18.31 -7.51
N MET A 108 17.74 17.62 -8.66
CA MET A 108 18.99 17.17 -9.29
C MET A 108 19.86 18.32 -9.81
N GLN A 109 19.28 19.48 -10.10
CA GLN A 109 20.02 20.69 -10.45
C GLN A 109 20.57 21.42 -9.21
N ASN A 110 20.17 21.03 -8.00
CA ASN A 110 20.69 21.62 -6.77
C ASN A 110 22.14 21.15 -6.54
N PRO A 111 23.13 22.06 -6.46
CA PRO A 111 24.53 21.71 -6.25
C PRO A 111 24.77 20.88 -4.98
N GLN A 112 23.96 21.09 -3.94
CA GLN A 112 24.05 20.35 -2.68
C GLN A 112 23.59 18.90 -2.84
N VAL A 113 22.55 18.67 -3.64
CA VAL A 113 22.06 17.32 -3.97
C VAL A 113 23.05 16.60 -4.87
N GLN A 114 23.70 17.31 -5.81
CA GLN A 114 24.77 16.75 -6.63
C GLN A 114 26.01 16.36 -5.81
N GLN A 115 26.39 17.17 -4.81
CA GLN A 115 27.48 16.84 -3.88
C GLN A 115 27.15 15.62 -3.02
N LEU A 116 25.92 15.52 -2.52
CA LEU A 116 25.44 14.38 -1.77
C LEU A 116 25.45 13.10 -2.63
N MET A 117 24.95 13.18 -3.86
CA MET A 117 24.92 12.06 -4.80
C MET A 117 26.34 11.66 -5.23
N SER A 118 27.23 12.62 -5.44
CA SER A 118 28.65 12.38 -5.71
C SER A 118 29.34 11.69 -4.53
N GLY A 119 29.05 12.09 -3.29
CA GLY A 119 29.52 11.44 -2.06
C GLY A 119 29.05 9.99 -1.94
N MET A 120 27.82 9.71 -2.39
CA MET A 120 27.24 8.38 -2.37
C MET A 120 27.80 7.49 -3.49
N MET A 121 28.01 8.04 -4.69
CA MET A 121 28.65 7.33 -5.81
C MET A 121 30.14 7.07 -5.54
N SER A 122 30.83 7.97 -4.87
CA SER A 122 32.23 7.77 -4.46
C SER A 122 32.36 6.67 -3.39
N ASN A 123 31.40 6.55 -2.46
CA ASN A 123 31.34 5.42 -1.53
C ASN A 123 30.91 4.09 -2.21
N ALA A 124 30.09 4.15 -3.26
CA ALA A 124 29.67 2.97 -4.03
C ALA A 124 30.74 2.44 -4.99
N ILE A 125 31.67 3.29 -5.44
CA ILE A 125 32.75 2.91 -6.36
C ILE A 125 34.04 2.50 -5.60
N GLY A 126 34.11 2.70 -4.29
CA GLY A 126 35.31 2.48 -3.47
C GLY A 126 35.39 1.16 -2.68
N GLY A 127 34.43 0.24 -2.79
CA GLY A 127 34.40 -1.01 -2.00
C GLY A 127 34.54 -2.28 -2.86
N PRO A 128 35.35 -3.28 -2.47
CA PRO A 128 35.37 -4.56 -3.17
C PRO A 128 34.05 -5.29 -2.84
N ALA A 129 33.27 -5.60 -3.88
CA ALA A 129 32.05 -6.40 -3.85
C ALA A 129 30.78 -5.74 -3.25
N ALA A 130 30.10 -4.94 -4.07
CA ALA A 130 28.64 -5.01 -4.16
C ALA A 130 28.25 -4.79 -5.62
N GLY A 131 27.89 -5.89 -6.28
CA GLY A 131 27.59 -5.93 -7.71
C GLY A 131 26.48 -4.95 -8.09
N VAL A 132 26.63 -4.42 -9.30
CA VAL A 132 25.56 -3.84 -10.10
C VAL A 132 24.53 -4.95 -10.33
N GLY A 133 23.60 -5.08 -9.39
CA GLY A 133 22.59 -6.11 -9.35
C GLY A 133 21.37 -5.59 -8.60
N GLY A 134 20.52 -4.87 -9.32
CA GLY A 134 19.12 -4.72 -8.93
C GLY A 134 18.68 -3.35 -8.39
N LEU A 135 18.49 -2.39 -9.30
CA LEU A 135 17.36 -1.44 -9.19
C LEU A 135 15.99 -2.15 -9.34
N SER A 136 15.96 -3.48 -9.43
CA SER A 136 14.78 -4.31 -9.62
C SER A 136 14.03 -4.66 -8.34
N ASP A 137 14.63 -4.48 -7.16
CA ASP A 137 13.98 -4.81 -5.89
C ASP A 137 13.43 -3.57 -5.20
N LEU A 138 12.10 -3.52 -5.02
CA LEU A 138 11.42 -2.44 -4.29
C LEU A 138 11.99 -2.27 -2.87
N SER A 139 12.50 -3.34 -2.26
CA SER A 139 13.18 -3.29 -0.97
C SER A 139 14.48 -2.49 -1.03
N SER A 140 15.34 -2.68 -2.04
CA SER A 140 16.61 -1.93 -2.15
C SER A 140 16.37 -0.44 -2.39
N LEU A 141 15.33 -0.09 -3.17
CA LEU A 141 14.89 1.29 -3.37
C LEU A 141 14.38 1.93 -2.08
N ILE A 142 13.57 1.23 -1.29
CA ILE A 142 13.05 1.73 -0.01
C ILE A 142 14.20 1.97 0.97
N HIS A 143 15.15 1.04 1.05
CA HIS A 143 16.31 1.18 1.93
C HIS A 143 17.20 2.36 1.49
N ALA A 144 17.45 2.53 0.19
CA ALA A 144 18.17 3.67 -0.34
C ALA A 144 17.46 5.01 -0.04
N GLY A 145 16.14 5.05 -0.20
CA GLY A 145 15.32 6.22 0.12
C GLY A 145 15.34 6.58 1.61
N GLN A 146 15.32 5.57 2.49
CA GLN A 146 15.45 5.78 3.93
C GLN A 146 16.83 6.31 4.33
N GLN A 147 17.90 5.76 3.77
CA GLN A 147 19.26 6.25 4.05
C GLN A 147 19.47 7.68 3.55
N PHE A 148 18.95 8.00 2.38
CA PHE A 148 18.97 9.35 1.83
C PHE A 148 18.25 10.36 2.74
N ALA A 149 17.03 10.01 3.20
CA ALA A 149 16.28 10.86 4.11
C ALA A 149 17.02 11.10 5.44
N GLN A 150 17.65 10.08 6.00
CA GLN A 150 18.45 10.20 7.22
C GLN A 150 19.68 11.09 7.03
N GLN A 151 20.37 10.95 5.89
CA GLN A 151 21.56 11.75 5.60
C GLN A 151 21.22 13.22 5.38
N ILE A 152 20.11 13.53 4.69
CA ILE A 152 19.60 14.90 4.57
C ILE A 152 19.23 15.47 5.94
N GLN A 153 18.55 14.68 6.78
CA GLN A 153 18.14 15.16 8.10
C GLN A 153 19.34 15.53 8.99
N GLN A 154 20.46 14.82 8.86
CA GLN A 154 21.68 15.08 9.64
C GLN A 154 22.52 16.21 9.06
N GLN A 155 22.68 16.26 7.74
CA GLN A 155 23.60 17.20 7.09
C GLN A 155 22.93 18.52 6.70
N ASN A 156 21.62 18.52 6.47
CA ASN A 156 20.95 19.67 5.88
C ASN A 156 19.46 19.79 6.29
N PRO A 157 19.18 20.12 7.57
CA PRO A 157 17.81 20.22 8.09
C PRO A 157 16.98 21.31 7.39
N GLU A 158 17.61 22.36 6.87
CA GLU A 158 16.92 23.44 6.13
C GLU A 158 16.27 22.93 4.84
N LEU A 159 16.87 21.94 4.17
CA LEU A 159 16.30 21.34 2.97
C LEU A 159 15.00 20.59 3.27
N ILE A 160 14.91 19.93 4.43
CA ILE A 160 13.68 19.29 4.91
C ILE A 160 12.61 20.35 5.19
N GLU A 161 12.99 21.47 5.80
CA GLU A 161 12.08 22.59 6.07
C GLU A 161 11.55 23.21 4.76
N GLN A 162 12.40 23.39 3.75
CA GLN A 162 12.01 23.89 2.43
C GLN A 162 11.07 22.92 1.70
N LEU A 163 11.36 21.61 1.71
CA LEU A 163 10.48 20.59 1.14
C LEU A 163 9.13 20.56 1.86
N ARG A 164 9.14 20.61 3.21
CA ARG A 164 7.93 20.68 4.04
C ARG A 164 7.10 21.91 3.69
N ASN A 165 7.72 23.08 3.57
CA ASN A 165 7.05 24.33 3.23
C ASN A 165 6.49 24.32 1.80
N HIS A 166 7.19 23.70 0.85
CA HIS A 166 6.73 23.58 -0.54
C HIS A 166 5.53 22.62 -0.68
N VAL A 167 5.48 21.54 0.11
CA VAL A 167 4.31 20.66 0.19
C VAL A 167 3.12 21.40 0.82
N ARG A 168 3.38 22.14 1.91
CA ARG A 168 2.34 22.88 2.64
C ARG A 168 1.74 24.03 1.83
N SER A 169 2.55 24.73 1.05
CA SER A 169 2.08 25.82 0.18
C SER A 169 1.22 25.32 -0.98
N ARG A 170 1.51 24.13 -1.53
CA ARG A 170 0.64 23.50 -2.54
C ARG A 170 -0.68 22.97 -1.96
N SER A 171 -0.71 22.50 -0.71
CA SER A 171 -1.95 22.06 -0.07
C SER A 171 -2.95 23.20 0.19
N PHE A 172 -2.50 24.45 0.21
CA PHE A 172 -3.35 25.61 0.50
C PHE A 172 -3.84 26.36 -0.76
N SER A 173 -3.29 26.09 -1.93
CA SER A 173 -3.68 26.75 -3.19
C SER A 173 -4.86 26.07 -3.92
N GLY A 174 -5.50 25.06 -3.32
CA GLY A 174 -6.63 24.33 -3.91
C GLY A 174 -8.02 24.78 -3.41
N SER A 175 -8.13 25.91 -2.73
CA SER A 175 -9.39 26.31 -2.07
C SER A 175 -9.66 27.81 -2.07
N THR A 176 -9.49 28.49 -3.20
CA THR A 176 -10.17 29.77 -3.48
C THR A 176 -10.15 29.98 -4.97
N GLU A 177 -11.28 29.72 -5.64
CA GLU A 177 -11.78 30.49 -6.80
C GLU A 177 -13.05 29.79 -7.35
N GLU A 178 -14.15 29.89 -6.61
CA GLU A 178 -15.50 29.88 -7.18
C GLU A 178 -16.35 30.91 -6.43
N HIS A 179 -16.68 31.98 -7.16
CA HIS A 179 -17.94 32.74 -7.16
C HIS A 179 -17.72 34.26 -7.28
N SER A 180 -17.82 34.75 -8.50
CA SER A 180 -18.69 35.87 -8.88
C SER A 180 -19.05 35.76 -10.35
#